data_AF-A0A2G4GB34-F1
#
_entry.id   AF-A0A2G4GB34-F1
#
_cell.length_a   1.000
_cell.length_b   1.000
_cell.length_c   1.000
_cell.angle_alpha   90.00
_cell.angle_beta   90.00
_cell.angle_gamma   90.00
#
_symmetry.space_group_name_H-M   'P 1'
#
loop_
_entity.id
_entity.type
_entity.pdbx_description
1 polymer ?
#
loop_
_entity_poly.entity_id
_entity_poly.type
_entity_poly.pdbx_seq_one_letter_code
_entity_poly.pdbx_strand_id
1 'polypeptide(L)'
;MKRRKRDGPVIAVENDMFEITLSTDDRSTLLSFVNQLSEILAMGPDDPRLRRLFPTAYHENPAHDAEYQGYMRDELTQSRAASIVVMTKVLESTELITASQLHAFMTVLNNLRLVLGTLLDVSEDDFEDDIDEDNPAFGQWQLYGYLGWLLEWTISALSGEDN
;
A
#
# COMPACT_ATOMS: atom_id res chain seq x y z
N MET A 1 -28.78 5.81 -20.13
CA MET A 1 -27.88 6.93 -19.77
C MET A 1 -26.52 6.32 -19.46
N LYS A 2 -25.47 6.62 -20.24
CA LYS A 2 -24.10 6.19 -19.92
C LYS A 2 -23.69 6.91 -18.64
N ARG A 3 -23.49 6.19 -17.53
CA ARG A 3 -22.85 6.73 -16.33
C ARG A 3 -21.50 7.29 -16.76
N ARG A 4 -21.28 8.58 -16.55
CA ARG A 4 -19.97 9.19 -16.77
C ARG A 4 -19.13 8.74 -15.57
N LYS A 5 -18.31 7.70 -15.75
CA LYS A 5 -17.34 7.26 -14.72
C LYS A 5 -16.56 8.49 -14.26
N ARG A 6 -16.42 8.69 -12.95
CA ARG A 6 -15.56 9.73 -12.40
C ARG A 6 -14.12 9.39 -12.79
N ASP A 7 -13.38 10.36 -13.31
CA ASP A 7 -11.97 10.20 -13.69
C ASP A 7 -11.11 10.19 -12.40
N GLY A 8 -11.05 9.04 -11.74
CA GLY A 8 -10.17 8.79 -10.59
C GLY A 8 -8.79 8.25 -11.01
N PRO A 9 -7.84 8.12 -10.06
CA PRO A 9 -6.48 7.61 -10.32
C PRO A 9 -6.43 6.15 -10.77
N VAL A 10 -7.52 5.40 -10.54
CA VAL A 10 -7.68 3.99 -10.92
C VAL A 10 -9.04 3.83 -11.57
N ILE A 11 -9.08 3.38 -12.83
CA ILE A 11 -10.30 3.27 -13.62
C ILE A 11 -10.45 1.83 -14.10
N ALA A 12 -11.55 1.18 -13.72
CA ALA A 12 -11.91 -0.11 -14.32
C ALA A 12 -12.31 0.07 -15.78
N VAL A 13 -11.82 -0.80 -16.66
CA VAL A 13 -12.12 -0.83 -18.10
C VAL A 13 -12.85 -2.13 -18.45
N GLU A 14 -12.98 -2.47 -19.73
CA GLU A 14 -13.59 -3.73 -20.16
C GLU A 14 -12.67 -4.94 -19.89
N ASN A 15 -13.25 -6.13 -19.71
CA ASN A 15 -12.54 -7.42 -19.55
C ASN A 15 -11.59 -7.51 -18.34
N ASP A 16 -12.01 -7.01 -17.16
CA ASP A 16 -11.20 -7.04 -15.92
C ASP A 16 -9.81 -6.40 -16.06
N MET A 17 -9.74 -5.38 -16.92
CA MET A 17 -8.57 -4.53 -17.11
C MET A 17 -8.76 -3.20 -16.37
N PHE A 18 -7.66 -2.55 -16.04
CA PHE A 18 -7.64 -1.30 -15.29
C PHE A 18 -6.64 -0.31 -15.88
N GLU A 19 -6.96 0.97 -15.80
CA GLU A 19 -6.09 2.08 -16.17
C GLU A 19 -5.65 2.83 -14.90
N ILE A 20 -4.35 3.14 -14.82
CA ILE A 20 -3.77 3.96 -13.74
C ILE A 20 -3.45 5.35 -14.31
N THR A 21 -4.21 6.36 -13.89
CA THR A 21 -4.18 7.73 -14.48
C THR A 21 -3.29 8.70 -13.68
N LEU A 22 -2.29 8.17 -12.97
CA LEU A 22 -1.31 8.96 -12.22
C LEU A 22 -0.39 9.75 -13.14
N SER A 23 -0.04 10.97 -12.73
CA SER A 23 0.92 11.82 -13.44
C SER A 23 2.33 11.20 -13.43
N THR A 24 3.21 11.66 -14.32
CA THR A 24 4.61 11.20 -14.35
C THR A 24 5.34 11.50 -13.04
N ASP A 25 5.05 12.66 -12.43
CA ASP A 25 5.66 13.06 -11.16
C ASP A 25 5.15 12.19 -9.99
N ASP A 26 3.85 11.88 -9.96
CA ASP A 26 3.27 10.97 -8.96
C ASP A 26 3.85 9.56 -9.08
N ARG A 27 3.99 9.06 -10.32
CA ARG A 27 4.60 7.75 -10.60
C ARG A 27 6.05 7.71 -10.13
N SER A 28 6.84 8.74 -10.45
CA SER A 28 8.23 8.86 -10.00
C SER A 28 8.34 8.92 -8.48
N THR A 29 7.44 9.66 -7.83
CA THR A 29 7.39 9.80 -6.38
C THR A 29 7.03 8.48 -5.71
N LEU A 30 5.99 7.79 -6.19
CA LEU A 30 5.61 6.46 -5.71
C LEU A 30 6.72 5.43 -5.93
N LEU A 31 7.42 5.46 -7.07
CA LEU A 31 8.58 4.59 -7.31
C LEU A 31 9.68 4.78 -6.26
N SER A 32 9.96 6.02 -5.86
CA SER A 32 10.90 6.31 -4.77
C SER A 32 10.47 5.65 -3.46
N PHE A 33 9.19 5.74 -3.10
CA PHE A 33 8.67 5.10 -1.90
C PHE A 33 8.67 3.57 -1.97
N VAL A 34 8.35 3.01 -3.14
CA VAL A 34 8.41 1.55 -3.38
C VAL A 34 9.85 1.05 -3.24
N ASN A 35 10.84 1.80 -3.72
CA ASN A 35 12.25 1.47 -3.54
C ASN A 35 12.66 1.52 -2.05
N GLN A 36 12.25 2.56 -1.32
CA GLN A 36 12.50 2.65 0.12
C GLN A 36 11.84 1.48 0.88
N LEU A 37 10.61 1.09 0.52
CA LEU A 37 9.97 -0.08 1.12
C LEU A 37 10.76 -1.37 0.87
N SER A 38 11.27 -1.55 -0.35
CA SER A 38 12.12 -2.70 -0.70
C SER A 38 13.39 -2.75 0.17
N GLU A 39 14.04 -1.61 0.39
CA GLU A 39 15.22 -1.50 1.25
C GLU A 39 14.89 -1.83 2.71
N ILE A 40 13.74 -1.36 3.23
CA ILE A 40 13.31 -1.66 4.60
C ILE A 40 13.03 -3.16 4.74
N LEU A 41 12.32 -3.77 3.79
CA LEU A 41 12.06 -5.22 3.81
C LEU A 41 13.35 -6.05 3.78
N ALA A 42 14.38 -5.57 3.09
CA ALA A 42 15.68 -6.23 3.05
C ALA A 42 16.45 -6.17 4.38
N MET A 43 16.10 -5.26 5.30
CA MET A 43 16.66 -5.24 6.66
C MET A 43 16.17 -6.40 7.53
N GLY A 44 15.11 -7.09 7.10
CA GLY A 44 14.55 -8.25 7.79
C GLY A 44 13.35 -7.91 8.67
N PRO A 45 12.55 -8.91 9.05
CA PRO A 45 11.24 -8.73 9.67
C PRO A 45 11.28 -8.24 11.12
N ASP A 46 12.47 -8.14 11.71
CA ASP A 46 12.68 -7.60 13.07
C ASP A 46 12.88 -6.08 13.07
N ASP A 47 12.90 -5.45 11.89
CA ASP A 47 12.93 -3.99 11.80
C ASP A 47 11.68 -3.39 12.45
N PRO A 48 11.82 -2.43 13.40
CA PRO A 48 10.69 -1.88 14.14
C PRO A 48 9.66 -1.19 13.24
N ARG A 49 10.05 -0.72 12.05
CA ARG A 49 9.15 -0.09 11.06
C ARG A 49 8.22 -1.09 10.39
N LEU A 50 8.58 -2.38 10.39
CA LEU A 50 7.82 -3.47 9.79
C LEU A 50 6.86 -4.13 10.79
N ARG A 51 6.77 -3.64 12.03
CA ARG A 51 5.97 -4.26 13.10
C ARG A 51 4.52 -4.52 12.68
N ARG A 52 3.87 -3.56 12.00
CA ARG A 52 2.48 -3.71 11.52
C ARG A 52 2.35 -4.63 10.30
N LEU A 53 3.45 -4.98 9.62
CA LEU A 53 3.46 -5.93 8.49
C LEU A 53 3.54 -7.39 8.96
N PHE A 54 4.05 -7.62 10.18
CA PHE A 54 4.17 -8.94 10.80
C PHE A 54 3.46 -8.96 12.17
N PRO A 55 2.12 -8.81 12.21
CA PRO A 55 1.38 -8.76 13.47
C PRO A 55 1.48 -10.09 14.22
N THR A 56 1.44 -10.00 15.55
CA THR A 56 1.26 -11.17 16.44
C THR A 56 -0.05 -11.87 16.10
N ALA A 57 0.01 -13.18 15.84
CA ALA A 57 -1.15 -14.00 15.55
C ALA A 57 -1.77 -14.58 16.83
N TYR A 58 -0.94 -14.89 17.83
CA TYR A 58 -1.38 -15.48 19.10
C TYR A 58 -0.92 -14.65 20.30
N HIS A 59 -1.74 -13.68 20.71
CA HIS A 59 -1.43 -12.82 21.87
C HIS A 59 -1.33 -13.58 23.20
N GLU A 60 -2.12 -14.64 23.37
CA GLU A 60 -2.21 -15.39 24.64
C GLU A 60 -1.23 -16.58 24.72
N ASN A 61 -0.52 -16.89 23.63
CA ASN A 61 0.42 -18.01 23.59
C ASN A 61 1.71 -17.64 22.83
N PRO A 62 2.69 -17.02 23.52
CA PRO A 62 3.94 -16.57 22.89
C PRO A 62 4.76 -17.67 22.23
N ALA A 63 4.71 -18.90 22.75
CA ALA A 63 5.45 -20.03 22.18
C ALA A 63 4.86 -20.45 20.82
N HIS A 64 3.52 -20.51 20.73
CA HIS A 64 2.84 -20.83 19.48
C HIS A 64 2.93 -19.67 18.47
N ASP A 65 2.90 -18.42 18.93
CA ASP A 65 3.16 -17.27 18.07
C ASP A 65 4.55 -17.34 17.43
N ALA A 66 5.59 -17.61 18.22
CA ALA A 66 6.96 -17.72 17.70
C ALA A 66 7.10 -18.80 16.61
N GLU A 67 6.47 -19.96 16.80
CA GLU A 67 6.45 -21.04 15.80
C GLU A 67 5.69 -20.61 14.53
N TYR A 68 4.49 -20.04 14.67
CA TYR A 68 3.69 -19.53 13.55
C TYR A 68 4.44 -18.45 12.76
N GLN A 69 5.05 -17.50 13.45
CA GLN A 69 5.83 -16.42 12.86
C GLN A 69 7.04 -16.96 12.10
N GLY A 70 7.72 -17.98 12.65
CA GLY A 70 8.84 -18.64 11.98
C GLY A 70 8.46 -19.21 10.61
N TYR A 71 7.28 -19.83 10.50
CA TYR A 71 6.81 -20.38 9.21
C TYR A 71 6.29 -19.30 8.26
N MET A 72 5.53 -18.33 8.75
CA MET A 72 4.83 -17.38 7.88
C MET A 72 5.71 -16.22 7.40
N ARG A 73 6.73 -15.83 8.17
CA ARG A 73 7.54 -14.62 7.87
C ARG A 73 8.23 -14.70 6.50
N ASP A 74 8.79 -15.84 6.16
CA ASP A 74 9.52 -16.00 4.89
C ASP A 74 8.57 -15.94 3.69
N GLU A 75 7.44 -16.65 3.76
CA GLU A 75 6.41 -16.63 2.72
C GLU A 75 5.83 -15.22 2.53
N LEU A 76 5.52 -14.55 3.64
CA LEU A 76 5.04 -13.18 3.66
C LEU A 76 6.04 -12.18 3.09
N THR A 77 7.33 -12.36 3.37
CA THR A 77 8.40 -11.52 2.82
C THR A 77 8.51 -11.72 1.31
N GLN A 78 8.51 -12.98 0.86
CA GLN A 78 8.61 -13.32 -0.55
C GLN A 78 7.40 -12.81 -1.35
N SER A 79 6.19 -12.96 -0.82
CA SER A 79 4.97 -12.43 -1.44
C SER A 79 5.02 -10.91 -1.60
N ARG A 80 5.50 -10.18 -0.59
CA ARG A 80 5.63 -8.71 -0.67
C ARG A 80 6.68 -8.27 -1.68
N ALA A 81 7.82 -8.95 -1.72
CA ALA A 81 8.86 -8.69 -2.71
C ALA A 81 8.33 -8.92 -4.14
N ALA A 82 7.54 -9.98 -4.36
CA ALA A 82 6.89 -10.22 -5.64
C ALA A 82 5.91 -9.10 -6.02
N SER A 83 5.08 -8.64 -5.07
CA SER A 83 4.16 -7.53 -5.31
C SER A 83 4.87 -6.21 -5.62
N ILE A 84 6.01 -5.94 -4.98
CA ILE A 84 6.87 -4.77 -5.28
C ILE A 84 7.37 -4.80 -6.72
N VAL A 85 7.85 -5.96 -7.19
CA VAL A 85 8.30 -6.11 -8.59
C VAL A 85 7.16 -5.82 -9.57
N VAL A 86 5.94 -6.27 -9.26
CA VAL A 86 4.77 -6.00 -10.10
C VAL A 86 4.39 -4.52 -10.07
N MET A 87 4.27 -3.90 -8.90
CA MET A 87 3.95 -2.47 -8.78
C MET A 87 4.99 -1.58 -9.48
N THR A 88 6.28 -1.93 -9.40
CA THR A 88 7.35 -1.20 -10.11
C THR A 88 7.08 -1.17 -11.61
N LYS A 89 6.78 -2.32 -12.22
CA LYS A 89 6.44 -2.41 -13.65
C LYS A 89 5.17 -1.64 -14.01
N VAL A 90 4.16 -1.64 -13.14
CA VAL A 90 2.93 -0.87 -13.32
C VAL A 90 3.21 0.63 -13.32
N LEU A 91 4.08 1.10 -12.43
CA LEU A 91 4.43 2.53 -12.33
C LEU A 91 5.30 3.01 -13.50
N GLU A 92 6.16 2.14 -14.04
CA GLU A 92 7.00 2.39 -15.22
C GLU A 92 6.25 2.37 -16.56
N SER A 93 5.01 1.86 -16.58
CA SER A 93 4.20 1.70 -17.79
C SER A 93 2.89 2.50 -17.74
N THR A 94 2.37 2.90 -18.89
CA THR A 94 1.03 3.50 -19.04
C THR A 94 0.02 2.54 -19.68
N GLU A 95 0.37 1.26 -19.77
CA GLU A 95 -0.50 0.22 -20.32
C GLU A 95 -1.64 -0.13 -19.35
N LEU A 96 -2.71 -0.70 -19.89
CA LEU A 96 -3.76 -1.30 -19.08
C LEU A 96 -3.21 -2.49 -18.30
N ILE A 97 -3.65 -2.64 -17.06
CA ILE A 97 -3.20 -3.69 -16.14
C ILE A 97 -4.31 -4.67 -15.83
N THR A 98 -3.95 -5.90 -15.49
CA THR A 98 -4.91 -6.94 -15.09
C THR A 98 -5.33 -6.79 -13.63
N ALA A 99 -6.43 -7.45 -13.24
CA ALA A 99 -6.83 -7.56 -11.84
C ALA A 99 -5.71 -8.06 -10.90
N SER A 100 -4.90 -9.04 -11.34
CA SER A 100 -3.79 -9.56 -10.53
C SER A 100 -2.68 -8.51 -10.32
N GLN A 101 -2.41 -7.69 -11.33
CA GLN A 101 -1.46 -6.58 -11.21
C GLN A 101 -2.01 -5.49 -10.28
N LEU A 102 -3.31 -5.18 -10.37
CA LEU A 102 -3.97 -4.23 -9.48
C LEU A 102 -4.02 -4.72 -8.01
N HIS A 103 -4.20 -6.03 -7.77
CA HIS A 103 -4.06 -6.60 -6.43
C HIS A 103 -2.64 -6.48 -5.86
N ALA A 104 -1.61 -6.69 -6.68
CA ALA A 104 -0.22 -6.46 -6.26
C ALA A 104 0.02 -4.97 -5.93
N PHE A 105 -0.53 -4.07 -6.74
CA PHE A 105 -0.51 -2.62 -6.50
C PHE A 105 -1.16 -2.26 -5.15
N MET A 106 -2.38 -2.76 -4.91
CA MET A 106 -3.12 -2.62 -3.64
C MET A 106 -2.29 -3.10 -2.43
N THR A 107 -1.64 -4.27 -2.58
CA THR A 107 -0.82 -4.87 -1.53
C THR A 107 0.34 -3.96 -1.14
N VAL A 108 1.03 -3.38 -2.11
CA VAL A 108 2.17 -2.50 -1.87
C VAL A 108 1.73 -1.14 -1.29
N LEU A 109 0.62 -0.56 -1.77
CA LEU A 109 0.04 0.65 -1.15
C LEU A 109 -0.29 0.42 0.33
N ASN A 110 -0.92 -0.70 0.64
CA ASN A 110 -1.22 -1.06 2.03
C ASN A 110 0.06 -1.24 2.86
N ASN A 111 1.09 -1.89 2.32
CA ASN A 111 2.37 -2.03 3.01
C ASN A 111 3.03 -0.67 3.30
N LEU A 112 3.04 0.24 2.33
CA LEU A 112 3.54 1.61 2.52
C LEU A 112 2.77 2.33 3.62
N ARG A 113 1.44 2.25 3.60
CA ARG A 113 0.58 2.85 4.61
C ARG A 113 0.86 2.28 6.01
N LEU A 114 1.01 0.96 6.14
CA LEU A 114 1.31 0.32 7.43
C LEU A 114 2.70 0.69 7.97
N VAL A 115 3.73 0.77 7.12
CA VAL A 115 5.07 1.21 7.51
C VAL A 115 5.03 2.67 7.96
N LEU A 116 4.41 3.54 7.18
CA LEU A 116 4.30 4.96 7.49
C LEU A 116 3.47 5.21 8.77
N GLY A 117 2.37 4.48 8.94
CA GLY A 117 1.56 4.53 10.14
C GLY A 117 2.32 4.06 11.39
N THR A 118 3.26 3.13 11.24
CA THR A 118 4.18 2.72 12.33
C THR A 118 5.17 3.84 12.67
N LEU A 119 5.70 4.54 11.67
CA LEU A 119 6.63 5.66 11.86
C LEU A 119 5.98 6.90 12.49
N LEU A 120 4.71 7.15 12.13
CA LEU A 120 3.89 8.24 12.63
C LEU A 120 3.24 7.93 14.00
N ASP A 121 3.32 6.67 14.46
CA ASP A 121 2.61 6.16 15.64
C ASP A 121 1.09 6.38 15.59
N VAL A 122 0.48 6.22 14.40
CA VAL A 122 -0.95 6.48 14.17
C VAL A 122 -1.82 5.52 14.99
N SER A 123 -2.71 6.07 15.79
CA SER A 123 -3.75 5.37 16.56
C SER A 123 -5.12 5.43 15.87
N GLU A 124 -6.11 4.71 16.41
CA GLU A 124 -7.49 4.73 15.88
C GLU A 124 -8.18 6.09 16.06
N ASP A 125 -7.71 6.90 17.01
CA ASP A 125 -8.28 8.21 17.34
C ASP A 125 -7.62 9.36 16.55
N ASP A 126 -6.58 9.08 15.75
CA ASP A 126 -5.88 10.09 14.98
C ASP A 126 -6.53 10.30 13.60
N PHE A 127 -6.97 11.53 13.35
CA PHE A 127 -7.49 11.94 12.05
C PHE A 127 -6.48 12.84 11.33
N GLU A 128 -6.22 12.54 10.05
CA GLU A 128 -5.27 13.28 9.21
C GLU A 128 -5.62 14.78 9.11
N ASP A 129 -6.91 15.12 9.12
CA ASP A 129 -7.43 16.49 9.02
C ASP A 129 -7.19 17.32 10.29
N ASP A 130 -6.82 16.68 11.41
CA ASP A 130 -6.58 17.34 12.70
C ASP A 130 -5.09 17.73 12.89
N ILE A 131 -4.23 17.43 11.92
CA ILE A 131 -2.78 17.67 12.02
C ILE A 131 -2.43 19.10 11.59
N ASP A 132 -1.78 19.84 12.49
CA ASP A 132 -1.27 21.19 12.23
C ASP A 132 -0.22 21.21 11.11
N GLU A 133 -0.28 22.20 10.22
CA GLU A 133 0.70 22.41 9.14
C GLU A 133 2.11 22.66 9.68
N ASP A 134 2.24 23.21 10.89
CA ASP A 134 3.52 23.43 11.56
C ASP A 134 4.11 22.15 12.18
N ASN A 135 3.38 21.02 12.14
CA ASN A 135 3.89 19.74 12.62
C ASN A 135 5.11 19.29 11.79
N PRO A 136 6.26 18.94 12.41
CA PRO A 136 7.43 18.45 11.67
C PRO A 136 7.16 17.20 10.83
N ALA A 137 6.12 16.43 11.15
CA ALA A 137 5.67 15.24 10.44
C ALA A 137 4.52 15.50 9.45
N PHE A 138 4.14 16.75 9.21
CA PHE A 138 2.98 17.10 8.38
C PHE A 138 3.04 16.49 6.96
N GLY A 139 4.23 16.51 6.33
CA GLY A 139 4.41 15.90 5.01
C GLY A 139 4.20 14.37 5.02
N GLN A 140 4.60 13.69 6.10
CA GLN A 140 4.37 12.26 6.28
C GLN A 140 2.89 11.96 6.49
N TRP A 141 2.16 12.81 7.22
CA TRP A 141 0.70 12.72 7.36
C TRP A 141 -0.02 12.91 6.03
N GLN A 142 0.37 13.91 5.24
CA GLN A 142 -0.18 14.09 3.89
C GLN A 142 0.06 12.88 2.98
N LEU A 143 1.27 12.29 3.04
CA LEU A 143 1.56 11.07 2.31
C LEU A 143 0.70 9.89 2.80
N TYR A 144 0.52 9.75 4.10
CA TYR A 144 -0.32 8.70 4.69
C TYR A 144 -1.76 8.79 4.17
N GLY A 145 -2.31 10.00 4.11
CA GLY A 145 -3.63 10.25 3.54
C GLY A 145 -3.72 10.03 2.04
N TYR A 146 -2.73 10.50 1.29
CA TYR A 146 -2.65 10.25 -0.16
C TYR A 146 -2.64 8.74 -0.49
N LEU A 147 -1.85 7.96 0.25
CA LEU A 147 -1.81 6.51 0.10
C LEU A 147 -3.15 5.86 0.47
N GLY A 148 -3.81 6.38 1.51
CA GLY A 148 -5.16 5.95 1.91
C GLY A 148 -6.19 6.18 0.81
N TRP A 149 -6.22 7.39 0.26
CA TRP A 149 -7.10 7.76 -0.86
C TRP A 149 -6.84 6.89 -2.10
N LEU A 150 -5.58 6.68 -2.49
CA LEU A 150 -5.24 5.85 -3.64
C LEU A 150 -5.60 4.37 -3.43
N LEU A 151 -5.45 3.88 -2.19
CA LEU A 151 -5.87 2.52 -1.80
C LEU A 151 -7.39 2.36 -1.90
N GLU A 152 -8.17 3.35 -1.46
CA GLU A 152 -9.63 3.36 -1.58
C GLU A 152 -10.06 3.25 -3.04
N TRP A 153 -9.50 4.08 -3.94
CA TRP A 153 -9.77 3.98 -5.38
C TRP A 153 -9.41 2.62 -5.97
N THR A 154 -8.29 2.04 -5.52
CA THR A 154 -7.85 0.72 -5.95
C THR A 154 -8.86 -0.37 -5.55
N ILE A 155 -9.36 -0.31 -4.31
CA ILE A 155 -10.35 -1.24 -3.77
C ILE A 155 -11.68 -1.09 -4.53
N SER A 156 -12.18 0.14 -4.68
CA SER A 156 -13.46 0.37 -5.37
C SER A 156 -13.42 -0.11 -6.82
N ALA A 157 -12.30 0.12 -7.52
CA ALA A 157 -12.11 -0.40 -8.87
C ALA A 157 -12.15 -1.94 -8.90
N LEU A 158 -11.47 -2.62 -7.97
CA LEU A 158 -11.47 -4.09 -7.86
C LEU A 158 -12.85 -4.66 -7.50
N SER A 159 -13.61 -3.96 -6.64
CA SER A 159 -14.95 -4.35 -6.20
C SER A 159 -16.04 -4.09 -7.24
N GLY A 160 -15.73 -3.32 -8.29
CA GLY A 160 -16.73 -2.83 -9.26
C GLY A 160 -17.69 -1.79 -8.67
N GLU A 161 -17.31 -1.17 -7.55
CA GLU A 161 -18.06 -0.09 -6.92
C GLU A 161 -17.69 1.23 -7.59
N ASP A 162 -18.71 2.01 -7.98
CA ASP A 162 -18.48 3.36 -8.51
C ASP A 162 -18.22 4.32 -7.33
N ASN A 163 -16.97 4.77 -7.15
CA ASN A 163 -16.62 5.93 -6.29
C ASN A 163 -17.05 7.26 -6.95
#